data_AF-A0AAW2RBK9-F1
#
_entry.id   AF-A0AAW2RBK9-F1
#
_cell.length_a   1.000
_cell.length_b   1.000
_cell.length_c   1.000
_cell.angle_alpha   90.00
_cell.angle_beta   90.00
_cell.angle_gamma   90.00
#
_symmetry.space_group_name_H-M   'P 1'
#
loop_
_entity.id
_entity.type
_entity.pdbx_description
1 polymer ?
#
loop_
_entity_poly.entity_id
_entity_poly.type
_entity_poly.pdbx_seq_one_letter_code
_entity_poly.pdbx_strand_id
1 'polypeptide(L)'
;MLPDNHGQLGGYAGAGVWGSSPSVDARRKHVYIATGNLYSVPQSVEECQKRQNNQTVPTHPDDCIGPDIHFDSMLALDLNSGEIKWNRQLGG
;
A
#
# COMPACT_ATOMS: atom_id res chain seq x y z
N MET A 1 5.63 -1.40 -3.59
CA MET A 1 4.30 -1.17 -2.97
C MET A 1 4.42 -1.13 -1.48
N LEU A 2 5.24 -2.02 -0.91
CA LEU A 2 5.70 -1.94 0.47
C LEU A 2 7.22 -1.71 0.46
N PRO A 3 7.79 -1.15 1.54
CA PRO A 3 9.23 -1.11 1.77
C PRO A 3 9.85 -2.52 1.84
N ASP A 4 11.13 -2.62 1.52
CA ASP A 4 11.88 -3.86 1.72
C ASP A 4 12.07 -4.13 3.22
N ASN A 5 11.73 -5.34 3.66
CA ASN A 5 11.96 -5.78 5.03
C ASN A 5 13.41 -6.24 5.27
N HIS A 6 14.28 -6.23 4.25
CA HIS A 6 15.69 -6.64 4.32
C HIS A 6 15.88 -8.06 4.88
N GLY A 7 14.95 -8.96 4.54
CA GLY A 7 14.95 -10.35 5.01
C GLY A 7 14.55 -10.55 6.49
N GLN A 8 14.09 -9.51 7.17
CA GLN A 8 13.61 -9.61 8.56
C GLN A 8 12.12 -10.00 8.62
N LEU A 9 11.78 -10.77 9.65
CA LEU A 9 10.40 -11.15 9.95
C LEU A 9 9.70 -10.04 10.76
N GLY A 10 8.37 -10.04 10.75
CA GLY A 10 7.56 -9.07 11.51
C GLY A 10 7.44 -7.69 10.85
N GLY A 11 7.91 -7.54 9.61
CA GLY A 11 7.68 -6.37 8.78
C GLY A 11 6.31 -6.40 8.08
N TYR A 12 6.12 -5.47 7.14
CA TYR A 12 4.92 -5.44 6.32
C TYR A 12 4.87 -6.65 5.38
N ALA A 13 3.71 -7.28 5.28
CA ALA A 13 3.44 -8.30 4.27
C ALA A 13 2.04 -8.09 3.68
N GLY A 14 1.80 -8.60 2.48
CA GLY A 14 0.57 -8.36 1.73
C GLY A 14 0.79 -7.35 0.61
N ALA A 15 -0.21 -6.48 0.37
CA ALA A 15 -0.25 -5.56 -0.77
C ALA A 15 0.04 -6.25 -2.11
N GLY A 16 -0.41 -7.51 -2.23
CA GLY A 16 -0.20 -8.31 -3.42
C GLY A 16 -0.80 -7.64 -4.65
N VAL A 17 -0.10 -7.68 -5.77
CA VAL A 17 -0.64 -7.21 -7.05
C VAL A 17 -1.73 -8.18 -7.49
N TRP A 18 -2.94 -7.68 -7.67
CA TRP A 18 -4.10 -8.48 -8.02
C TRP A 18 -4.88 -7.87 -9.18
N GLY A 19 -5.65 -8.71 -9.86
CA GLY A 19 -6.20 -8.40 -11.18
C GLY A 19 -5.27 -8.91 -12.28
N SER A 20 -5.72 -9.93 -13.02
CA SER A 20 -4.88 -10.73 -13.93
C SER A 20 -4.31 -9.95 -15.12
N SER A 21 -4.76 -8.71 -15.36
CA SER A 21 -4.47 -7.94 -16.56
C SER A 21 -4.23 -6.46 -16.22
N PRO A 22 -2.97 -6.03 -16.01
CA PRO A 22 -2.62 -4.63 -15.89
C PRO A 22 -3.02 -3.87 -17.16
N SER A 23 -3.58 -2.67 -16.99
CA SER A 23 -3.85 -1.79 -18.14
C SER A 23 -2.57 -1.03 -18.50
N VAL A 24 -2.24 -0.94 -19.80
CA VAL A 24 -1.01 -0.30 -20.27
C VAL A 24 -1.34 0.90 -21.16
N ASP A 25 -0.83 2.08 -20.80
CA ASP A 25 -0.85 3.28 -21.64
C ASP A 25 0.56 3.54 -22.18
N ALA A 26 0.80 3.08 -23.41
CA ALA A 26 2.09 3.24 -24.08
C ALA A 26 2.43 4.72 -24.39
N ARG A 27 1.43 5.59 -24.58
CA ARG A 27 1.66 7.01 -24.90
C ARG A 27 2.18 7.76 -23.67
N ARG A 28 1.59 7.50 -22.51
CA ARG A 28 2.05 8.06 -21.23
C ARG A 28 3.23 7.29 -20.65
N LYS A 29 3.51 6.09 -21.16
CA LYS A 29 4.48 5.14 -20.59
C LYS A 29 4.08 4.75 -19.16
N HIS A 30 2.83 4.36 -18.97
CA HIS A 30 2.29 3.97 -17.66
C HIS A 30 1.72 2.55 -17.69
N VAL A 31 1.89 1.83 -16.59
CA VAL A 31 1.18 0.58 -16.27
C VAL A 31 0.33 0.81 -15.04
N TYR A 32 -0.95 0.46 -15.13
CA TYR A 32 -1.90 0.62 -14.03
C TYR A 32 -2.16 -0.73 -13.37
N ILE A 33 -2.00 -0.77 -12.05
CA ILE A 33 -2.21 -1.97 -11.23
C ILE A 33 -2.98 -1.64 -9.96
N ALA A 34 -3.59 -2.67 -9.36
CA ALA A 34 -4.16 -2.62 -8.03
C ALA A 34 -3.36 -3.51 -7.07
N THR A 35 -3.34 -3.09 -5.80
CA THR A 35 -2.72 -3.82 -4.68
C THR A 35 -3.80 -4.23 -3.70
N GLY A 36 -3.62 -5.39 -3.06
CA GLY A 36 -4.56 -5.92 -2.08
C GLY A 36 -4.26 -5.46 -0.66
N ASN A 37 -4.88 -6.13 0.31
CA ASN A 37 -4.75 -5.81 1.72
C ASN A 37 -3.39 -6.22 2.31
N LEU A 38 -3.07 -5.70 3.48
CA LEU A 38 -1.94 -6.17 4.31
C LEU A 38 -2.30 -7.48 5.02
N TYR A 39 -1.32 -8.37 5.15
CA TYR A 39 -1.40 -9.63 5.89
C TYR A 39 -0.71 -9.53 7.25
N SER A 40 0.34 -8.72 7.33
CA SER A 40 1.02 -8.38 8.59
C SER A 40 1.57 -6.95 8.52
N VAL A 41 1.75 -6.34 9.68
CA VAL A 41 2.36 -5.02 9.85
C VAL A 41 3.37 -5.06 11.01
N PRO A 42 4.33 -4.13 11.08
CA PRO A 42 5.20 -3.99 12.24
C PRO A 42 4.43 -3.79 13.54
N GLN A 43 4.97 -4.29 14.66
CA GLN A 43 4.34 -4.19 15.98
C GLN A 43 3.98 -2.74 16.36
N SER A 44 4.81 -1.77 16.00
CA SER A 44 4.54 -0.34 16.24
C SER A 44 3.26 0.15 15.57
N VAL A 45 2.93 -0.39 14.40
CA VAL A 45 1.71 -0.07 13.66
C VAL A 45 0.51 -0.71 14.34
N GLU A 46 0.60 -1.98 14.74
CA GLU A 46 -0.47 -2.65 15.47
C GLU A 46 -0.81 -1.92 16.78
N GLU A 47 0.21 -1.49 17.54
CA GLU A 47 0.04 -0.75 18.78
C GLU A 47 -0.57 0.64 18.54
N CYS A 48 -0.22 1.29 17.43
CA CYS A 48 -0.84 2.54 17.03
C CYS A 48 -2.33 2.35 16.69
N GLN A 49 -2.65 1.35 15.86
CA GLN A 49 -4.04 1.07 15.46
C GLN A 49 -4.89 0.62 16.65
N LYS A 50 -4.36 -0.18 17.57
CA LYS A 50 -5.05 -0.54 18.83
C LYS A 50 -5.40 0.70 19.66
N ARG A 51 -4.52 1.71 19.70
CA ARG A 51 -4.79 2.98 20.40
C ARG A 51 -5.84 3.83 19.69
N GLN A 52 -5.82 3.89 18.37
CA GLN A 52 -6.85 4.62 17.59
C GLN A 52 -8.22 3.93 17.67
N ASN A 53 -8.27 2.60 17.53
CA ASN A 53 -9.52 1.82 17.57
C ASN A 53 -10.21 1.84 18.94
N ASN A 54 -9.48 2.14 20.02
CA ASN A 54 -10.05 2.35 21.34
C ASN A 54 -10.70 3.74 21.51
N GLN A 55 -10.65 4.61 20.49
CA GLN A 55 -11.31 5.91 20.49
C GLN A 55 -12.70 5.80 19.85
N THR A 56 -13.68 6.47 20.44
CA THR A 56 -15.06 6.51 19.93
C THR A 56 -15.27 7.48 18.77
N VAL A 57 -14.27 8.32 18.48
CA VAL A 57 -14.27 9.24 17.34
C VAL A 57 -13.30 8.68 16.30
N PRO A 58 -13.78 8.35 15.09
CA PRO A 58 -12.90 7.97 13.99
C PRO A 58 -11.91 9.10 13.72
N THR A 59 -10.61 8.82 13.82
CA THR A 59 -9.57 9.70 13.30
C THR A 59 -9.35 9.29 11.86
N HIS A 60 -9.73 10.16 10.92
CA HIS A 60 -9.42 10.01 9.50
C HIS A 60 -8.43 11.10 9.11
N PRO A 61 -7.31 10.78 8.43
CA PRO A 61 -6.82 9.46 7.98
C PRO A 61 -6.19 8.60 9.09
N ASP A 62 -5.98 7.29 8.84
CA ASP A 62 -5.21 6.41 9.73
C ASP A 62 -3.72 6.86 9.76
N ASP A 63 -3.37 7.64 10.77
CA ASP A 63 -2.00 8.16 10.98
C ASP A 63 -0.96 7.06 11.30
N CYS A 64 -1.37 5.79 11.48
CA CYS A 64 -0.47 4.70 11.84
C CYS A 64 0.28 4.09 10.65
N ILE A 65 -0.22 4.30 9.42
CA ILE A 65 0.37 3.77 8.20
C ILE A 65 1.17 4.86 7.49
N GLY A 66 2.43 4.56 7.14
CA GLY A 66 3.29 5.48 6.41
C GLY A 66 2.85 5.71 4.95
N PRO A 67 3.28 6.83 4.33
CA PRO A 67 2.88 7.18 2.96
C PRO A 67 3.39 6.22 1.88
N ASP A 68 4.43 5.44 2.19
CA ASP A 68 5.06 4.48 1.26
C ASP A 68 4.44 3.07 1.32
N ILE A 69 3.34 2.91 2.07
CA ILE A 69 2.63 1.65 2.25
C ILE A 69 1.39 1.65 1.34
N HIS A 70 1.55 1.17 0.11
CA HIS A 70 0.49 1.18 -0.90
C HIS A 70 -0.24 -0.16 -0.93
N PHE A 71 -1.05 -0.42 0.11
CA PHE A 71 -2.04 -1.51 0.13
C PHE A 71 -3.40 -0.98 -0.33
N ASP A 72 -4.33 -1.85 -0.73
CA ASP A 72 -5.70 -1.48 -1.16
C ASP A 72 -5.74 -0.22 -2.07
N SER A 73 -4.74 -0.13 -2.94
CA SER A 73 -4.41 1.07 -3.70
C SER A 73 -4.41 0.81 -5.20
N MET A 74 -4.80 1.83 -5.96
CA MET A 74 -4.55 1.91 -7.40
C MET A 74 -3.25 2.68 -7.64
N LEU A 75 -2.38 2.17 -8.51
CA LEU A 75 -1.10 2.81 -8.83
C LEU A 75 -0.90 2.94 -10.33
N ALA A 76 -0.20 4.01 -10.72
CA ALA A 76 0.44 4.10 -12.01
C ALA A 76 1.95 3.98 -11.86
N LEU A 77 2.52 3.02 -12.58
CA LEU A 77 3.95 2.77 -12.63
C LEU A 77 4.52 3.27 -13.96
N ASP A 78 5.73 3.80 -13.92
CA ASP A 78 6.51 4.05 -15.12
C ASP A 78 6.76 2.74 -15.86
N LEU A 79 6.46 2.71 -17.16
CA LEU A 79 6.54 1.50 -17.98
C LEU A 79 7.96 0.92 -18.09
N ASN A 80 9.01 1.73 -17.92
CA ASN A 80 10.40 1.26 -18.10
C ASN A 80 11.09 0.97 -16.76
N SER A 81 10.88 1.82 -15.76
CA SER A 81 11.56 1.75 -14.46
C SER A 81 10.75 1.05 -13.37
N GLY A 82 9.43 0.98 -13.52
CA GLY A 82 8.53 0.50 -12.46
C GLY A 82 8.33 1.49 -11.31
N GLU A 83 8.88 2.71 -11.39
CA GLU A 83 8.69 3.75 -10.39
C GLU A 83 7.21 4.18 -10.30
N ILE A 84 6.74 4.43 -9.09
CA ILE A 84 5.38 4.94 -8.86
C ILE A 84 5.31 6.39 -9.34
N LYS A 85 4.48 6.66 -10.35
CA LYS A 85 4.17 8.03 -10.83
C LYS A 85 3.08 8.68 -9.99
N TRP A 86 2.08 7.91 -9.60
CA TRP A 86 1.07 8.30 -8.63
C TRP A 86 0.42 7.06 -8.01
N ASN A 87 -0.18 7.23 -6.84
CA ASN A 87 -0.96 6.22 -6.16
C ASN A 87 -2.24 6.84 -5.59
N ARG A 88 -3.24 6.01 -5.34
CA ARG A 88 -4.45 6.36 -4.61
C ARG A 88 -4.91 5.18 -3.79
N GLN A 89 -4.89 5.35 -2.47
CA GLN A 89 -5.53 4.43 -1.52
C GLN A 89 -7.05 4.47 -1.70
N LEU A 90 -7.67 3.30 -1.85
CA LEU A 90 -9.11 3.15 -2.06
C LEU A 90 -9.83 2.42 -0.91
N GLY A 91 -9.07 1.80 -0.01
CA GLY A 91 -9.58 1.11 1.17
C GLY A 91 -8.49 0.91 2.22
N GLY A 92 -8.87 0.32 3.35
CA GLY A 92 -8.06 0.26 4.57
C GLY A 92 -8.74 0.97 5.72
#